data_AF-A0A9W7G2H6-F1
#
_entry.id   AF-A0A9W7G2H6-F1
#
_cell.length_a   1.000
_cell.length_b   1.000
_cell.length_c   1.000
_cell.angle_alpha   90.00
_cell.angle_beta   90.00
_cell.angle_gamma   90.00
#
_symmetry.space_group_name_H-M   'P 1'
#
loop_
_entity.id
_entity.type
_entity.pdbx_description
1 polymer ?
#
loop_
_entity_poly.entity_id
_entity_poly.type
_entity_poly.pdbx_seq_one_letter_code
_entity_poly.pdbx_strand_id
1 'polypeptide(L)'
;MLEMTKSSSEKILSSCKAERDAAIAENTSLMTRIAELEERQAGLESTRVEAGKIDAVEALLDAQKEENKKLKELLESSPASCLSPKPEPIDMKPLVSSSLPSPPPASSVEEAKCRVQITKLERSVRTLTRENAELKSKTTTLTHLSATLTHANERLKSLETEVARLRSDAGEVEETKKIWASWRRDIEEALGSVEFSSDSSSPSSHMPQEVSGIVRRIEQGKRILLQKEDLLLQERGKAKKLLRDLELIESQLSEKDQELRANKIESSKIEKELNTTKTELRQVKMENNSLTGLMSTYESREGDNKAPTGEVNSAEGPTVQALRTQIKTAEDRNKSITSELEEEREKLGSVTDKFYKLKKEMERQRDLKEKAEERADKAEIMMGKGAYNSEKTRILHLSKNPLQEAIAKKYKTMLEELEGEKERLEAEIATMRSSSRASTPLPTPSKTPSKVSKSSIDYEKMNQRLKMGFQKQTALYREAVYKLTGYKVDIVPNTGNIKLRSMYAEKEGDHLLFTNTSTSSDNTCYELLETEFAKWCQKNDPESIHYLTGMKSTPAFLSNITLSLFSQQTFLG
;
A
#
# COMPACT_ATOMS: atom_id res chain seq x y z
N MET A 1 72.05 34.51 -30.70
CA MET A 1 72.26 34.18 -29.27
C MET A 1 70.99 34.39 -28.45
N LEU A 2 70.42 35.60 -28.39
CA LEU A 2 69.20 35.91 -27.61
C LEU A 2 67.93 35.15 -28.02
N GLU A 3 67.73 34.85 -29.31
CA GLU A 3 66.57 34.03 -29.76
C GLU A 3 66.71 32.55 -29.40
N MET A 4 67.94 32.00 -29.47
CA MET A 4 68.19 30.61 -29.08
C MET A 4 68.00 30.40 -27.57
N THR A 5 68.37 31.38 -26.74
CA THR A 5 68.13 31.31 -25.30
C THR A 5 66.65 31.45 -24.95
N LYS A 6 65.88 32.29 -25.68
CA LYS A 6 64.42 32.37 -25.52
C LYS A 6 63.72 31.06 -25.91
N SER A 7 64.05 30.47 -27.06
CA SER A 7 63.46 29.21 -27.50
C SER A 7 63.79 28.04 -26.55
N SER A 8 65.01 28.01 -26.01
CA SER A 8 65.40 27.02 -24.99
C SER A 8 64.61 27.21 -23.68
N SER A 9 64.45 28.45 -23.21
CA SER A 9 63.66 28.78 -22.02
C SER A 9 62.18 28.41 -22.18
N GLU A 10 61.58 28.67 -23.33
CA GLU A 10 60.18 28.32 -23.63
C GLU A 10 59.96 26.80 -23.65
N LYS A 11 60.91 26.04 -24.19
CA LYS A 11 60.85 24.56 -24.17
C LYS A 11 60.94 24.01 -22.76
N ILE A 12 61.83 24.56 -21.93
CA ILE A 12 61.95 24.15 -20.51
C ILE A 12 60.66 24.47 -19.75
N LEU A 13 60.10 25.68 -19.93
CA LEU A 13 58.84 26.07 -19.31
C LEU A 13 57.65 25.20 -19.75
N SER A 14 57.60 24.81 -21.03
CA SER A 14 56.59 23.90 -21.56
C SER A 14 56.72 22.49 -20.94
N SER A 15 57.95 21.98 -20.83
CA SER A 15 58.24 20.69 -20.18
C SER A 15 57.85 20.69 -18.70
N CYS A 16 58.23 21.73 -17.96
CA CYS A 16 57.86 21.85 -16.54
C CYS A 16 56.36 21.99 -16.32
N LYS A 17 55.63 22.65 -17.24
CA LYS A 17 54.16 22.71 -17.20
C LYS A 17 53.53 21.34 -17.44
N ALA A 18 54.01 20.60 -18.44
CA ALA A 18 53.52 19.25 -18.72
C ALA A 18 53.77 18.29 -17.55
N GLU A 19 54.95 18.33 -16.93
CA GLU A 19 55.28 17.54 -15.74
C GLU A 19 54.39 17.91 -14.53
N ARG A 20 54.16 19.21 -14.32
CA ARG A 20 53.26 19.68 -13.26
C ARG A 20 51.82 19.22 -13.49
N ASP A 21 51.33 19.32 -14.71
CA ASP A 21 49.95 18.91 -15.04
C ASP A 21 49.78 17.38 -14.96
N ALA A 22 50.81 16.60 -15.30
CA ALA A 22 50.85 15.16 -15.09
C ALA A 22 50.82 14.79 -13.60
N ALA A 23 51.59 15.50 -12.76
CA ALA A 23 51.59 15.28 -11.31
C ALA A 23 50.26 15.69 -10.65
N ILE A 24 49.57 16.69 -11.18
CA ILE A 24 48.22 17.08 -10.73
C ILE A 24 47.21 15.98 -11.11
N ALA A 25 47.29 15.43 -12.33
CA ALA A 25 46.42 14.35 -12.76
C ALA A 25 46.62 13.08 -11.92
N GLU A 26 47.87 12.73 -11.61
CA GLU A 26 48.20 11.60 -10.74
C GLU A 26 47.68 11.80 -9.31
N ASN A 27 47.89 12.98 -8.72
CA ASN A 27 47.33 13.30 -7.40
C ASN A 27 45.80 13.27 -7.38
N THR A 28 45.15 13.75 -8.44
CA THR A 28 43.68 13.71 -8.55
C THR A 28 43.17 12.27 -8.63
N SER A 29 43.86 11.40 -9.38
CA SER A 29 43.58 9.98 -9.46
C SER A 29 43.75 9.28 -8.10
N LEU A 30 44.85 9.57 -7.38
CA LEU A 30 45.10 9.03 -6.04
C LEU A 30 44.05 9.49 -5.02
N MET A 31 43.65 10.76 -5.04
CA MET A 31 42.58 11.28 -4.17
C MET A 31 41.24 10.59 -4.44
N THR A 32 40.92 10.35 -5.72
CA THR A 32 39.71 9.60 -6.10
C THR A 32 39.78 8.17 -5.57
N ARG A 33 40.95 7.53 -5.65
CA ARG A 33 41.16 6.17 -5.13
C ARG A 33 41.08 6.10 -3.61
N ILE A 34 41.58 7.11 -2.89
CA ILE A 34 41.45 7.20 -1.43
C ILE A 34 39.97 7.33 -1.05
N ALA A 35 39.21 8.19 -1.72
CA ALA A 35 37.77 8.33 -1.47
C ALA A 35 37.00 7.01 -1.70
N GLU A 36 37.31 6.27 -2.77
CA GLU A 36 36.73 4.94 -3.00
C GLU A 36 37.08 3.92 -1.90
N LEU A 37 38.29 3.99 -1.33
CA LEU A 37 38.72 3.10 -0.26
C LEU A 37 38.06 3.46 1.08
N GLU A 38 37.89 4.75 1.37
CA GLU A 38 37.16 5.22 2.54
C GLU A 38 35.69 4.83 2.49
N GLU A 39 35.04 4.92 1.32
CA GLU A 39 33.66 4.48 1.13
C GLU A 39 33.51 2.96 1.32
N ARG A 40 34.45 2.16 0.79
CA ARG A 40 34.48 0.71 1.03
C ARG A 40 34.70 0.37 2.51
N GLN A 41 35.57 1.11 3.20
CA GLN A 41 35.82 0.89 4.63
C GLN A 41 34.61 1.26 5.49
N ALA A 42 33.90 2.34 5.16
CA ALA A 42 32.64 2.71 5.80
C ALA A 42 31.55 1.64 5.58
N GLY A 43 31.46 1.09 4.36
CA GLY A 43 30.56 -0.03 4.05
C GLY A 43 30.88 -1.28 4.88
N LEU A 44 32.16 -1.67 4.97
CA LEU A 44 32.59 -2.83 5.76
C LEU A 44 32.30 -2.64 7.26
N GLU A 45 32.56 -1.46 7.82
CA GLU A 45 32.28 -1.21 9.25
C GLU A 45 30.77 -1.21 9.53
N SER A 46 29.94 -0.72 8.59
CA SER A 46 28.47 -0.84 8.67
C SER A 46 28.02 -2.30 8.68
N THR A 47 28.55 -3.14 7.77
CA THR A 47 28.20 -4.58 7.74
C THR A 47 28.65 -5.33 8.99
N ARG A 48 29.79 -4.95 9.58
CA ARG A 48 30.30 -5.53 10.82
C ARG A 48 29.44 -5.14 12.02
N VAL A 49 28.94 -3.90 12.07
CA VAL A 49 27.98 -3.45 13.09
C VAL A 49 26.64 -4.18 12.95
N GLU A 50 26.18 -4.42 11.72
CA GLU A 50 24.96 -5.21 11.48
C GLU A 50 25.13 -6.69 11.86
N ALA A 51 26.27 -7.31 11.53
CA ALA A 51 26.58 -8.68 11.95
C ALA A 51 26.59 -8.80 13.48
N GLY A 52 27.23 -7.86 14.19
CA GLY A 52 27.24 -7.85 15.66
C GLY A 52 25.85 -7.66 16.29
N LYS A 53 24.94 -6.95 15.60
CA LYS A 53 23.53 -6.84 16.05
C LYS A 53 22.77 -8.16 15.83
N ILE A 54 23.04 -8.90 14.76
CA ILE A 54 22.44 -10.20 14.48
C ILE A 54 22.88 -11.21 15.54
N ASP A 55 24.17 -11.30 15.84
CA ASP A 55 24.72 -12.19 16.88
C ASP A 55 24.12 -11.89 18.26
N ALA A 56 23.92 -10.61 18.60
CA ALA A 56 23.28 -10.20 19.85
C ALA A 56 21.79 -10.60 19.92
N VAL A 57 21.07 -10.55 18.80
CA VAL A 57 19.67 -10.99 18.72
C VAL A 57 19.57 -12.50 18.81
N GLU A 58 20.48 -13.25 18.20
CA GLU A 58 20.54 -14.71 18.31
C GLU A 58 20.83 -15.16 19.75
N ALA A 59 21.77 -14.50 20.44
CA ALA A 59 22.07 -14.78 21.85
C ALA A 59 20.86 -14.52 22.78
N LEU A 60 20.09 -13.45 22.52
CA LEU A 60 18.86 -13.15 23.27
C LEU A 60 17.76 -14.19 22.99
N LEU A 61 17.64 -14.64 21.75
CA LEU A 61 16.66 -15.66 21.36
C LEU A 61 16.95 -17.00 22.05
N ASP A 62 18.23 -17.39 22.16
CA ASP A 62 18.62 -18.63 22.81
C ASP A 62 18.47 -18.56 24.34
N ALA A 63 18.76 -17.41 24.96
CA ALA A 63 18.47 -17.18 26.37
C ALA A 63 16.96 -17.33 26.67
N GLN A 64 16.11 -16.81 25.78
CA GLN A 64 14.66 -16.89 25.94
C GLN A 64 14.09 -18.28 25.66
N LYS A 65 14.70 -19.06 24.75
CA LYS A 65 14.36 -20.49 24.60
C LYS A 65 14.66 -21.28 25.86
N GLU A 66 15.79 -21.01 26.51
CA GLU A 66 16.18 -21.71 27.74
C GLU A 66 15.26 -21.34 28.93
N GLU A 67 14.82 -20.09 29.01
CA GLU A 67 13.82 -19.67 30.00
C GLU A 67 12.45 -20.34 29.77
N ASN A 68 12.01 -20.42 28.51
CA ASN A 68 10.78 -21.13 28.16
C ASN A 68 10.87 -22.63 28.44
N LYS A 69 12.03 -23.24 28.25
CA LYS A 69 12.29 -24.63 28.60
C LYS A 69 12.17 -24.85 30.12
N LYS A 70 12.76 -23.96 30.92
CA LYS A 70 12.63 -23.98 32.40
C LYS A 70 11.18 -23.80 32.86
N LEU A 71 10.43 -22.90 32.22
CA LEU A 71 9.00 -22.70 32.52
C LEU A 71 8.17 -23.96 32.19
N LYS A 72 8.53 -24.67 31.12
CA LYS A 72 7.86 -25.91 30.73
C LYS A 72 8.15 -27.06 31.70
N GLU A 73 9.40 -27.21 32.14
CA GLU A 73 9.79 -28.16 33.20
C GLU A 73 9.12 -27.84 34.55
N LEU A 74 8.94 -26.56 34.90
CA LEU A 74 8.20 -26.13 36.09
C LEU A 74 6.69 -26.43 35.98
N LEU A 75 6.12 -26.39 34.78
CA LEU A 75 4.73 -26.72 34.55
C LEU A 75 4.49 -28.24 34.59
N GLU A 76 5.43 -29.02 34.07
CA GLU A 76 5.39 -30.50 34.08
C GLU A 76 5.71 -31.11 35.45
N SER A 77 6.42 -30.39 36.33
CA SER A 77 6.72 -30.81 37.72
C SER A 77 5.65 -30.42 38.74
N SER A 78 4.58 -29.72 38.33
CA SER A 78 3.46 -29.39 39.22
C SER A 78 2.47 -30.55 39.31
N PRO A 79 2.16 -31.11 40.50
CA PRO A 79 1.32 -32.28 40.62
C PRO A 79 -0.13 -31.94 40.25
N ALA A 80 -0.61 -32.55 39.17
CA ALA A 80 -2.01 -32.59 38.77
C ALA A 80 -2.83 -33.34 39.83
N SER A 81 -3.31 -32.64 40.85
CA SER A 81 -4.35 -33.12 41.74
C SER A 81 -5.27 -31.97 42.11
N CYS A 82 -6.31 -31.75 41.30
CA CYS A 82 -7.60 -31.18 41.70
C CYS A 82 -8.64 -31.37 40.57
N LEU A 83 -9.30 -32.53 40.63
CA LEU A 83 -10.76 -32.74 40.53
C LEU A 83 -11.55 -32.13 39.36
N SER A 84 -12.05 -33.03 38.50
CA SER A 84 -13.33 -32.92 37.79
C SER A 84 -14.47 -33.53 38.62
N PRO A 85 -15.68 -32.93 38.72
CA PRO A 85 -16.85 -33.64 39.21
C PRO A 85 -17.74 -34.14 38.05
N LYS A 86 -18.07 -35.42 38.11
CA LYS A 86 -19.08 -36.12 37.30
C LYS A 86 -20.37 -36.21 38.14
N PRO A 87 -21.58 -35.99 37.60
CA PRO A 87 -22.81 -36.05 38.37
C PRO A 87 -23.42 -37.47 38.31
N GLU A 88 -23.91 -37.98 39.43
CA GLU A 88 -25.07 -38.88 39.52
C GLU A 88 -25.61 -38.89 40.97
N PRO A 89 -26.90 -39.23 41.18
CA PRO A 89 -27.77 -38.66 42.22
C PRO A 89 -27.90 -39.58 43.44
N ILE A 90 -28.50 -39.08 44.54
CA ILE A 90 -29.52 -39.77 45.38
C ILE A 90 -29.74 -39.04 46.72
N ASP A 91 -31.03 -38.85 47.00
CA ASP A 91 -31.83 -38.68 48.23
C ASP A 91 -31.66 -37.56 49.26
N MET A 92 -32.85 -37.10 49.67
CA MET A 92 -33.14 -36.11 50.70
C MET A 92 -33.10 -36.73 52.09
N LYS A 93 -32.63 -35.97 53.10
CA LYS A 93 -33.38 -35.74 54.34
C LYS A 93 -32.78 -34.58 55.16
N PRO A 94 -33.62 -33.71 55.75
CA PRO A 94 -33.18 -32.56 56.52
C PRO A 94 -33.06 -32.91 58.01
N LEU A 95 -32.05 -32.37 58.69
CA LEU A 95 -32.11 -32.23 60.14
C LEU A 95 -31.42 -30.94 60.60
N VAL A 96 -32.02 -30.39 61.64
CA VAL A 96 -32.02 -29.00 62.09
C VAL A 96 -31.00 -28.77 63.21
N SER A 97 -30.54 -27.52 63.31
CA SER A 97 -30.14 -26.73 64.50
C SER A 97 -28.73 -26.78 65.11
N SER A 98 -28.33 -25.55 65.52
CA SER A 98 -27.40 -25.15 66.60
C SER A 98 -25.90 -25.27 66.28
N SER A 99 -24.98 -24.37 66.65
CA SER A 99 -24.98 -23.18 67.52
C SER A 99 -23.63 -22.45 67.42
N LEU A 100 -23.64 -21.12 67.64
CA LEU A 100 -22.58 -20.23 68.15
C LEU A 100 -21.34 -19.89 67.27
N PRO A 101 -20.84 -18.63 67.36
CA PRO A 101 -19.72 -18.13 66.58
C PRO A 101 -18.37 -18.44 67.24
N SER A 102 -17.48 -19.14 66.52
CA SER A 102 -16.07 -19.31 66.90
C SER A 102 -15.20 -18.26 66.21
N PRO A 103 -14.06 -17.85 66.81
CA PRO A 103 -13.12 -16.91 66.19
C PRO A 103 -12.52 -17.50 64.91
N PRO A 104 -12.07 -16.68 63.95
CA PRO A 104 -11.68 -17.17 62.63
C PRO A 104 -10.45 -18.09 62.75
N PRO A 105 -10.46 -19.26 62.10
CA PRO A 105 -9.34 -20.19 62.14
C PRO A 105 -8.13 -19.61 61.39
N ALA A 106 -6.93 -19.93 61.86
CA ALA A 106 -5.65 -19.50 61.29
C ALA A 106 -5.48 -19.81 59.78
N SER A 107 -6.30 -20.71 59.22
CA SER A 107 -6.38 -21.02 57.79
C SER A 107 -6.84 -19.82 56.94
N SER A 108 -7.61 -18.88 57.49
CA SER A 108 -8.10 -17.69 56.77
C SER A 108 -6.96 -16.73 56.38
N VAL A 109 -5.92 -16.64 57.21
CA VAL A 109 -4.76 -15.76 56.98
C VAL A 109 -3.83 -16.35 55.93
N GLU A 110 -3.67 -17.68 55.91
CA GLU A 110 -2.91 -18.37 54.86
C GLU A 110 -3.63 -18.34 53.52
N GLU A 111 -4.96 -18.53 53.49
CA GLU A 111 -5.76 -18.33 52.28
C GLU A 111 -5.68 -16.90 51.75
N ALA A 112 -5.69 -15.89 52.64
CA ALA A 112 -5.51 -14.49 52.24
C ALA A 112 -4.12 -14.24 51.64
N LYS A 113 -3.04 -14.81 52.22
CA LYS A 113 -1.68 -14.72 51.66
C LYS A 113 -1.58 -15.41 50.30
N CYS A 114 -2.16 -16.59 50.14
CA CYS A 114 -2.21 -17.30 48.85
C CYS A 114 -2.97 -16.48 47.80
N ARG A 115 -4.11 -15.87 48.13
CA ARG A 115 -4.86 -15.00 47.21
C ARG A 115 -4.06 -13.77 46.78
N VAL A 116 -3.32 -13.14 47.71
CA VAL A 116 -2.43 -12.01 47.37
C VAL A 116 -1.30 -12.46 46.45
N GLN A 117 -0.70 -13.63 46.69
CA GLN A 117 0.32 -14.17 45.79
C GLN A 117 -0.24 -14.51 44.40
N ILE A 118 -1.41 -15.11 44.32
CA ILE A 118 -2.10 -15.42 43.05
C ILE A 118 -2.34 -14.13 42.26
N THR A 119 -2.90 -13.09 42.89
CA THR A 119 -3.13 -11.81 42.18
C THR A 119 -1.83 -11.12 41.74
N LYS A 120 -0.72 -11.29 42.49
CA LYS A 120 0.60 -10.78 42.09
C LYS A 120 1.15 -11.55 40.89
N LEU A 121 1.02 -12.88 40.90
CA LEU A 121 1.41 -13.74 39.78
C LEU A 121 0.55 -13.47 38.54
N GLU A 122 -0.77 -13.34 38.68
CA GLU A 122 -1.67 -12.98 37.58
C GLU A 122 -1.32 -11.64 36.95
N ARG A 123 -0.97 -10.63 37.76
CA ARG A 123 -0.48 -9.34 37.25
C ARG A 123 0.83 -9.51 36.47
N SER A 124 1.76 -10.31 36.99
CA SER A 124 3.03 -10.59 36.32
C SER A 124 2.83 -11.35 35.00
N VAL A 125 1.91 -12.31 34.95
CA VAL A 125 1.54 -13.02 33.71
C VAL A 125 0.92 -12.05 32.71
N ARG A 126 0.07 -11.11 33.17
CA ARG A 126 -0.53 -10.08 32.30
C ARG A 126 0.50 -9.07 31.76
N THR A 127 1.55 -8.75 32.50
CA THR A 127 2.63 -7.88 32.01
C THR A 127 3.50 -8.64 31.01
N LEU A 128 3.92 -9.86 31.34
CA LEU A 128 4.75 -10.68 30.44
C LEU A 128 4.01 -11.06 29.14
N THR A 129 2.70 -11.25 29.18
CA THR A 129 1.90 -11.51 27.97
C THR A 129 1.80 -10.28 27.07
N ARG A 130 1.70 -9.08 27.64
CA ARG A 130 1.75 -7.82 26.87
C ARG A 130 3.13 -7.59 26.27
N GLU A 131 4.19 -7.80 27.03
CA GLU A 131 5.57 -7.69 26.54
C GLU A 131 5.85 -8.69 25.42
N ASN A 132 5.37 -9.93 25.55
CA ASN A 132 5.46 -10.92 24.47
C ASN A 132 4.67 -10.49 23.21
N ALA A 133 3.50 -9.89 23.36
CA ALA A 133 2.73 -9.38 22.22
C ALA A 133 3.45 -8.22 21.53
N GLU A 134 4.08 -7.33 22.30
CA GLU A 134 4.88 -6.22 21.78
C GLU A 134 6.18 -6.69 21.10
N LEU A 135 6.86 -7.68 21.68
CA LEU A 135 8.04 -8.28 21.05
C LEU A 135 7.66 -8.99 19.75
N LYS A 136 6.54 -9.72 19.71
CA LYS A 136 6.03 -10.34 18.47
C LYS A 136 5.73 -9.29 17.40
N SER A 137 5.09 -8.17 17.75
CA SER A 137 4.83 -7.11 16.78
C SER A 137 6.14 -6.49 16.26
N LYS A 138 7.12 -6.24 17.14
CA LYS A 138 8.47 -5.78 16.76
C LYS A 138 9.20 -6.79 15.85
N THR A 139 9.10 -8.09 16.11
CA THR A 139 9.69 -9.10 15.23
C THR A 139 9.01 -9.08 13.86
N THR A 140 7.68 -8.98 13.80
CA THR A 140 6.98 -8.90 12.51
C THR A 140 7.38 -7.66 11.70
N THR A 141 7.53 -6.50 12.34
CA THR A 141 7.99 -5.29 11.64
C THR A 141 9.43 -5.41 11.16
N LEU A 142 10.33 -5.97 11.97
CA LEU A 142 11.71 -6.24 11.57
C LEU A 142 11.80 -7.23 10.41
N THR A 143 10.98 -8.28 10.39
CA THR A 143 10.94 -9.22 9.26
C THR A 143 10.45 -8.56 7.98
N HIS A 144 9.44 -7.68 8.07
CA HIS A 144 8.99 -6.89 6.91
C HIS A 144 10.09 -5.95 6.42
N LEU A 145 10.76 -5.23 7.33
CA LEU A 145 11.86 -4.33 6.96
C LEU A 145 13.02 -5.08 6.30
N SER A 146 13.40 -6.24 6.84
CA SER A 146 14.39 -7.13 6.23
C SER A 146 13.99 -7.55 4.82
N ALA A 147 12.74 -7.98 4.61
CA ALA A 147 12.22 -8.33 3.29
C ALA A 147 12.28 -7.14 2.32
N THR A 148 11.89 -5.94 2.76
CA THR A 148 12.00 -4.73 1.92
C THR A 148 13.44 -4.38 1.56
N LEU A 149 14.39 -4.59 2.48
CA LEU A 149 15.81 -4.36 2.25
C LEU A 149 16.39 -5.38 1.26
N THR A 150 15.99 -6.65 1.36
CA THR A 150 16.39 -7.67 0.37
C THR A 150 15.90 -7.33 -1.03
N HIS A 151 14.63 -6.91 -1.17
CA HIS A 151 14.07 -6.49 -2.45
C HIS A 151 14.76 -5.23 -3.00
N ALA A 152 15.06 -4.24 -2.16
CA ALA A 152 15.81 -3.06 -2.57
C ALA A 152 17.23 -3.41 -3.04
N ASN A 153 17.88 -4.39 -2.40
CA ASN A 153 19.21 -4.84 -2.79
C ASN A 153 19.19 -5.62 -4.11
N GLU A 154 18.17 -6.45 -4.36
CA GLU A 154 17.96 -7.11 -5.65
C GLU A 154 17.70 -6.10 -6.77
N ARG A 155 16.88 -5.07 -6.49
CA ARG A 155 16.66 -3.94 -7.41
C ARG A 155 17.98 -3.24 -7.73
N LEU A 156 18.80 -2.96 -6.72
CA LEU A 156 20.09 -2.31 -6.89
C LEU A 156 21.03 -3.14 -7.80
N LYS A 157 21.14 -4.45 -7.56
CA LYS A 157 21.89 -5.37 -8.44
C LYS A 157 21.38 -5.35 -9.89
N SER A 158 20.06 -5.34 -10.09
CA SER A 158 19.49 -5.26 -11.43
C SER A 158 19.85 -3.93 -12.13
N LEU A 159 19.83 -2.82 -11.41
CA LEU A 159 20.23 -1.51 -11.93
C LEU A 159 21.72 -1.45 -12.23
N GLU A 160 22.57 -2.04 -11.40
CA GLU A 160 24.01 -2.16 -11.67
C GLU A 160 24.29 -2.94 -12.96
N THR A 161 23.56 -4.04 -13.20
CA THR A 161 23.69 -4.80 -14.46
C THR A 161 23.25 -3.99 -15.67
N GLU A 162 22.18 -3.21 -15.54
CA GLU A 162 21.70 -2.36 -16.64
C GLU A 162 22.65 -1.19 -16.92
N VAL A 163 23.24 -0.59 -15.87
CA VAL A 163 24.29 0.44 -16.03
C VAL A 163 25.53 -0.15 -16.71
N ALA A 164 25.94 -1.38 -16.35
CA ALA A 164 27.05 -2.06 -17.01
C ALA A 164 26.75 -2.30 -18.51
N ARG A 165 25.53 -2.73 -18.84
CA ARG A 165 25.07 -2.91 -20.22
C ARG A 165 25.11 -1.60 -21.01
N LEU A 166 24.55 -0.52 -20.46
CA LEU A 166 24.55 0.80 -21.10
C LEU A 166 25.97 1.35 -21.32
N ARG A 167 26.92 1.06 -20.40
CA ARG A 167 28.34 1.42 -20.59
C ARG A 167 28.97 0.64 -21.75
N SER A 168 28.61 -0.63 -21.92
CA SER A 168 29.05 -1.44 -23.07
C SER A 168 28.51 -0.88 -24.38
N ASP A 169 27.19 -0.62 -24.44
CA ASP A 169 26.53 -0.04 -25.62
C ASP A 169 27.14 1.32 -25.99
N ALA A 170 27.44 2.17 -24.99
CA ALA A 170 28.11 3.46 -25.21
C ALA A 170 29.54 3.29 -25.78
N GLY A 171 30.27 2.27 -25.32
CA GLY A 171 31.58 1.91 -25.87
C GLY A 171 31.51 1.47 -27.33
N GLU A 172 30.52 0.65 -27.69
CA GLU A 172 30.27 0.25 -29.09
C GLU A 172 29.94 1.45 -29.97
N VAL A 173 29.11 2.37 -29.48
CA VAL A 173 28.79 3.61 -30.21
C VAL A 173 30.04 4.46 -30.43
N GLU A 174 30.91 4.62 -29.42
CA GLU A 174 32.14 5.40 -29.61
C GLU A 174 33.11 4.71 -30.59
N GLU A 175 33.17 3.39 -30.61
CA GLU A 175 33.97 2.65 -31.58
C GLU A 175 33.44 2.80 -33.01
N THR A 176 32.12 2.70 -33.20
CA THR A 176 31.52 2.98 -34.51
C THR A 176 31.79 4.42 -34.96
N LYS A 177 31.76 5.38 -34.04
CA LYS A 177 32.08 6.78 -34.34
C LYS A 177 33.54 6.96 -34.75
N LYS A 178 34.49 6.23 -34.15
CA LYS A 178 35.88 6.20 -34.62
C LYS A 178 35.99 5.63 -36.04
N ILE A 179 35.27 4.56 -36.35
CA ILE A 179 35.23 3.97 -37.69
C ILE A 179 34.67 4.96 -38.71
N TRP A 180 33.59 5.67 -38.37
CA TRP A 180 33.04 6.73 -39.22
C TRP A 180 34.01 7.91 -39.38
N ALA A 181 34.78 8.24 -38.34
CA ALA A 181 35.79 9.29 -38.40
C ALA A 181 37.03 8.88 -39.22
N SER A 182 37.46 7.62 -39.17
CA SER A 182 38.51 7.11 -40.06
C SER A 182 38.03 7.08 -41.49
N TRP A 183 36.82 6.58 -41.75
CA TRP A 183 36.23 6.58 -43.09
C TRP A 183 36.08 7.99 -43.66
N ARG A 184 35.68 8.97 -42.83
CA ARG A 184 35.69 10.38 -43.23
C ARG A 184 37.08 10.85 -43.63
N ARG A 185 38.11 10.53 -42.84
CA ARG A 185 39.49 10.91 -43.12
C ARG A 185 39.99 10.27 -44.42
N ASP A 186 39.70 8.99 -44.62
CA ASP A 186 40.05 8.25 -45.83
C ASP A 186 39.36 8.85 -47.07
N ILE A 187 38.11 9.32 -46.91
CA ILE A 187 37.39 10.07 -47.93
C ILE A 187 38.04 11.44 -48.18
N GLU A 188 38.40 12.18 -47.14
CA GLU A 188 39.05 13.50 -47.26
C GLU A 188 40.45 13.39 -47.90
N GLU A 189 41.18 12.31 -47.61
CA GLU A 189 42.47 11.96 -48.23
C GLU A 189 42.30 11.53 -49.68
N ALA A 190 41.31 10.67 -49.98
CA ALA A 190 40.99 10.23 -51.34
C ALA A 190 40.43 11.36 -52.23
N LEU A 191 39.73 12.32 -51.63
CA LEU A 191 39.25 13.52 -52.32
C LEU A 191 40.31 14.62 -52.41
N GLY A 192 41.50 14.43 -51.82
CA GLY A 192 42.70 15.26 -51.96
C GLY A 192 42.45 16.76 -52.00
N SER A 193 42.38 17.43 -50.84
CA SER A 193 42.36 18.90 -50.67
C SER A 193 41.79 19.69 -51.87
N VAL A 194 40.56 19.36 -52.29
CA VAL A 194 39.83 20.23 -53.20
C VAL A 194 39.41 21.44 -52.37
N GLU A 195 40.28 22.44 -52.34
CA GLU A 195 39.90 23.80 -51.97
C GLU A 195 38.81 24.22 -52.94
N PHE A 196 37.57 24.16 -52.49
CA PHE A 196 36.44 24.72 -53.21
C PHE A 196 36.57 26.25 -53.13
N SER A 197 37.42 26.81 -53.98
CA SER A 197 37.52 28.25 -54.20
C SER A 197 36.14 28.77 -54.58
N SER A 198 35.56 29.56 -53.69
CA SER A 198 34.24 30.16 -53.82
C SER A 198 34.15 31.30 -54.84
N ASP A 199 35.17 31.47 -55.68
CA ASP A 199 35.24 32.48 -56.73
C ASP A 199 35.35 31.81 -58.12
N SER A 200 34.23 31.32 -58.63
CA SER A 200 34.04 31.26 -60.08
C SER A 200 32.57 31.42 -60.43
N SER A 201 32.23 32.63 -60.88
CA SER A 201 30.98 33.01 -61.52
C SER A 201 30.89 32.38 -62.93
N SER A 202 30.70 31.07 -63.00
CA SER A 202 30.15 30.36 -64.16
C SER A 202 29.69 28.96 -63.76
N PRO A 203 28.46 28.54 -64.11
CA PRO A 203 27.91 27.24 -63.73
C PRO A 203 28.52 26.17 -64.65
N SER A 204 29.69 25.66 -64.30
CA SER A 204 30.24 24.51 -65.03
C SER A 204 29.57 23.22 -64.55
N SER A 205 29.05 22.52 -65.54
CA SER A 205 28.20 21.35 -65.48
C SER A 205 29.01 20.08 -65.19
N HIS A 206 29.41 19.80 -63.95
CA HIS A 206 29.76 18.41 -63.59
C HIS A 206 29.74 18.15 -62.09
N MET A 207 28.55 18.27 -61.51
CA MET A 207 28.19 17.53 -60.31
C MET A 207 27.21 16.45 -60.76
N PRO A 208 27.58 15.16 -60.80
CA PRO A 208 26.66 14.08 -61.10
C PRO A 208 25.40 14.21 -60.23
N GLN A 209 24.22 13.97 -60.82
CA GLN A 209 22.95 14.15 -60.12
C GLN A 209 22.87 13.34 -58.82
N GLU A 210 23.57 12.20 -58.74
CA GLU A 210 23.68 11.42 -57.51
C GLU A 210 24.40 12.18 -56.39
N VAL A 211 25.50 12.87 -56.70
CA VAL A 211 26.29 13.64 -55.71
C VAL A 211 25.53 14.88 -55.26
N SER A 212 24.80 15.55 -56.16
CA SER A 212 23.94 16.69 -55.80
C SER A 212 22.79 16.26 -54.88
N GLY A 213 22.19 15.08 -55.14
CA GLY A 213 21.20 14.47 -54.27
C GLY A 213 21.76 14.03 -52.92
N ILE A 214 23.03 13.64 -52.83
CA ILE A 214 23.70 13.30 -51.57
C ILE A 214 23.99 14.59 -50.77
N VAL A 215 24.56 15.63 -51.38
CA VAL A 215 24.84 16.92 -50.71
C VAL A 215 23.56 17.52 -50.15
N ARG A 216 22.47 17.53 -50.92
CA ARG A 216 21.16 18.04 -50.47
C ARG A 216 20.61 17.24 -49.29
N ARG A 217 20.79 15.92 -49.28
CA ARG A 217 20.42 15.05 -48.15
C ARG A 217 21.28 15.28 -46.92
N ILE A 218 22.58 15.52 -47.09
CA ILE A 218 23.49 15.87 -45.99
C ILE A 218 23.13 17.23 -45.39
N GLU A 219 22.85 18.24 -46.21
CA GLU A 219 22.41 19.57 -45.76
C GLU A 219 21.04 19.52 -45.06
N GLN A 220 20.11 18.70 -45.57
CA GLN A 220 18.83 18.46 -44.91
C GLN A 220 19.03 17.72 -43.59
N GLY A 221 19.90 16.71 -43.55
CA GLY A 221 20.28 15.98 -42.34
C GLY A 221 20.90 16.90 -41.29
N LYS A 222 21.81 17.80 -41.69
CA LYS A 222 22.45 18.79 -40.81
C LYS A 222 21.43 19.76 -40.20
N ARG A 223 20.44 20.22 -40.99
CA ARG A 223 19.33 21.05 -40.47
C ARG A 223 18.48 20.32 -39.45
N ILE A 224 18.16 19.04 -39.71
CA ILE A 224 17.40 18.20 -38.77
C ILE A 224 18.20 17.99 -37.48
N LEU A 225 19.52 17.80 -37.59
CA LEU A 225 20.39 17.58 -36.44
C LEU A 225 20.50 18.82 -35.56
N LEU A 226 20.68 20.01 -36.15
CA LEU A 226 20.66 21.29 -35.43
C LEU A 226 19.31 21.52 -34.74
N GLN A 227 18.20 21.23 -35.41
CA GLN A 227 16.87 21.36 -34.80
C GLN A 227 16.69 20.40 -33.61
N LYS A 228 17.24 19.19 -33.69
CA LYS A 228 17.24 18.24 -32.55
C LYS A 228 18.13 18.71 -31.42
N GLU A 229 19.27 19.30 -31.72
CA GLU A 229 20.20 19.85 -30.72
C GLU A 229 19.55 21.00 -29.93
N ASP A 230 18.85 21.91 -30.61
CA ASP A 230 18.07 22.99 -29.97
C ASP A 230 16.96 22.44 -29.05
N LEU A 231 16.24 21.41 -29.50
CA LEU A 231 15.22 20.74 -28.68
C LEU A 231 15.83 20.07 -27.45
N LEU A 232 16.99 19.40 -27.58
CA LEU A 232 17.69 18.80 -26.45
C LEU A 232 18.19 19.86 -25.47
N LEU A 233 18.66 21.01 -25.94
CA LEU A 233 19.02 22.16 -25.11
C LEU A 233 17.82 22.70 -24.33
N GLN A 234 16.65 22.78 -24.98
CA GLN A 234 15.40 23.20 -24.33
C GLN A 234 14.95 22.20 -23.25
N GLU A 235 14.96 20.90 -23.54
CA GLU A 235 14.62 19.86 -22.57
C GLU A 235 15.61 19.81 -21.40
N ARG A 236 16.92 19.96 -21.67
CA ARG A 236 17.94 20.10 -20.61
C ARG A 236 17.70 21.34 -19.75
N GLY A 237 17.23 22.44 -20.34
CA GLY A 237 16.82 23.65 -19.62
C GLY A 237 15.62 23.41 -18.69
N LYS A 238 14.60 22.68 -19.15
CA LYS A 238 13.45 22.28 -18.33
C LYS A 238 13.84 21.34 -17.20
N ALA A 239 14.66 20.33 -17.50
CA ALA A 239 15.19 19.40 -16.51
C ALA A 239 15.97 20.12 -15.39
N LYS A 240 16.82 21.09 -15.74
CA LYS A 240 17.53 21.93 -14.76
C LYS A 240 16.62 22.79 -13.89
N LYS A 241 15.44 23.21 -14.40
CA LYS A 241 14.45 23.94 -13.58
C LYS A 241 13.78 22.99 -12.60
N LEU A 242 13.32 21.83 -13.07
CA LEU A 242 12.74 20.80 -12.22
C LEU A 242 13.70 20.34 -11.12
N LEU A 243 14.99 20.23 -11.41
CA LEU A 243 16.01 19.86 -10.43
C LEU A 243 16.15 20.92 -9.32
N ARG A 244 16.11 22.21 -9.67
CA ARG A 244 16.09 23.31 -8.69
C ARG A 244 14.81 23.33 -7.85
N ASP A 245 13.67 23.04 -8.48
CA ASP A 245 12.39 22.98 -7.77
C ASP A 245 12.37 21.80 -6.78
N LEU A 246 12.97 20.65 -7.16
CA LEU A 246 13.15 19.50 -6.26
C LEU A 246 14.10 19.83 -5.09
N GLU A 247 15.25 20.46 -5.36
CA GLU A 247 16.18 20.91 -4.30
C GLU A 247 15.49 21.86 -3.31
N LEU A 248 14.62 22.75 -3.80
CA LEU A 248 13.84 23.65 -2.94
C LEU A 248 12.83 22.88 -2.07
N ILE A 249 12.13 21.90 -2.64
CA ILE A 249 11.17 21.07 -1.92
C ILE A 249 11.88 20.21 -0.87
N GLU A 250 13.04 19.64 -1.19
CA GLU A 250 13.86 18.86 -0.26
C GLU A 250 14.33 19.72 0.92
N SER A 251 14.76 20.95 0.65
CA SER A 251 15.11 21.92 1.70
C SER A 251 13.93 22.23 2.63
N GLN A 252 12.74 22.48 2.05
CA GLN A 252 11.52 22.72 2.83
C GLN A 252 11.09 21.50 3.65
N LEU A 253 11.23 20.28 3.11
CA LEU A 253 10.95 19.05 3.84
C LEU A 253 11.93 18.86 4.99
N SER A 254 13.22 19.11 4.78
CA SER A 254 14.24 19.04 5.84
C SER A 254 13.94 20.02 6.98
N GLU A 255 13.49 21.25 6.67
CA GLU A 255 13.10 22.25 7.66
C GLU A 255 11.89 21.76 8.48
N LYS A 256 10.85 21.23 7.82
CA LYS A 256 9.67 20.68 8.50
C LYS A 256 9.96 19.43 9.33
N ASP A 257 10.89 18.59 8.90
CA ASP A 257 11.34 17.45 9.70
C ASP A 257 12.09 17.90 10.96
N GLN A 258 12.88 18.97 10.87
CA GLN A 258 13.55 19.57 12.02
C GLN A 258 12.55 20.18 13.02
N GLU A 259 11.54 20.92 12.53
CA GLU A 259 10.44 21.43 13.35
C GLU A 259 9.68 20.29 14.06
N LEU A 260 9.38 19.21 13.35
CA LEU A 260 8.68 18.06 13.90
C LEU A 260 9.50 17.38 15.00
N ARG A 261 10.82 17.24 14.81
CA ARG A 261 11.73 16.73 15.85
C ARG A 261 11.76 17.64 17.08
N ALA A 262 11.82 18.96 16.90
CA ALA A 262 11.79 19.92 18.00
C ALA A 262 10.48 19.84 18.79
N ASN A 263 9.35 19.80 18.09
CA ASN A 263 8.02 19.65 18.70
C ASN A 263 7.87 18.32 19.45
N LYS A 264 8.46 17.24 18.94
CA LYS A 264 8.44 15.93 19.61
C LYS A 264 9.26 15.92 20.90
N ILE A 265 10.42 16.59 20.89
CA ILE A 265 11.22 16.78 22.10
C ILE A 265 10.42 17.59 23.13
N GLU A 266 9.79 18.69 22.71
CA GLU A 266 9.01 19.54 23.60
C GLU A 266 7.80 18.81 24.18
N SER A 267 7.05 18.07 23.35
CA SER A 267 5.96 17.21 23.82
C SER A 267 6.43 16.19 24.86
N SER A 268 7.65 15.63 24.71
CA SER A 268 8.20 14.68 25.68
C SER A 268 8.59 15.34 27.01
N LYS A 269 8.97 16.63 27.00
CA LYS A 269 9.23 17.38 28.24
C LYS A 269 7.94 17.67 28.98
N ILE A 270 6.93 18.18 28.26
CA ILE A 270 5.60 18.45 28.81
C ILE A 270 4.99 17.17 29.40
N GLU A 271 5.17 16.02 28.76
CA GLU A 271 4.69 14.74 29.28
C GLU A 271 5.41 14.32 30.58
N LYS A 272 6.71 14.59 30.70
CA LYS A 272 7.46 14.37 31.96
C LYS A 272 6.97 15.29 33.07
N GLU A 273 6.79 16.57 32.78
CA GLU A 273 6.25 17.56 33.73
C GLU A 273 4.84 17.18 34.17
N LEU A 274 3.97 16.79 33.25
CA LEU A 274 2.62 16.32 33.58
C LEU A 274 2.65 15.11 34.51
N ASN A 275 3.60 14.19 34.31
CA ASN A 275 3.77 13.03 35.18
C ASN A 275 4.28 13.40 36.57
N THR A 276 5.21 14.36 36.69
CA THR A 276 5.69 14.85 38.00
C THR A 276 4.57 15.57 38.75
N THR A 277 3.83 16.46 38.09
CA THR A 277 2.69 17.16 38.72
C THR A 277 1.59 16.19 39.13
N LYS A 278 1.35 15.12 38.35
CA LYS A 278 0.43 14.04 38.75
C LYS A 278 0.90 13.29 39.99
N THR A 279 2.20 13.06 40.16
CA THR A 279 2.74 12.41 41.37
C THR A 279 2.61 13.32 42.59
N GLU A 280 2.91 14.61 42.45
CA GLU A 280 2.74 15.62 43.51
C GLU A 280 1.27 15.72 43.93
N LEU A 281 0.34 15.76 42.96
CA LEU A 281 -1.10 15.79 43.24
C LEU A 281 -1.56 14.54 44.03
N ARG A 282 -1.01 13.36 43.74
CA ARG A 282 -1.32 12.14 44.51
C ARG A 282 -0.82 12.25 45.94
N GLN A 283 0.37 12.82 46.15
CA GLN A 283 0.93 13.03 47.48
C GLN A 283 0.06 14.00 48.29
N VAL A 284 -0.29 15.16 47.72
CA VAL A 284 -1.19 16.13 48.37
C VAL A 284 -2.56 15.52 48.69
N LYS A 285 -3.10 14.66 47.81
CA LYS A 285 -4.34 13.91 48.11
C LYS A 285 -4.18 12.95 49.28
N MET A 286 -3.04 12.26 49.39
CA MET A 286 -2.76 11.40 50.54
C MET A 286 -2.61 12.20 51.84
N GLU A 287 -1.91 13.34 51.79
CA GLU A 287 -1.75 14.25 52.93
C GLU A 287 -3.11 14.83 53.38
N ASN A 288 -3.93 15.29 52.44
CA ASN A 288 -5.29 15.76 52.74
C ASN A 288 -6.14 14.65 53.37
N ASN A 289 -6.12 13.44 52.83
CA ASN A 289 -6.86 12.32 53.43
C ASN A 289 -6.36 11.98 54.85
N SER A 290 -5.05 12.10 55.10
CA SER A 290 -4.45 11.92 56.42
C SER A 290 -4.91 13.01 57.39
N LEU A 291 -4.90 14.27 56.96
CA LEU A 291 -5.39 15.41 57.75
C LEU A 291 -6.89 15.30 58.04
N THR A 292 -7.70 14.88 57.05
CA THR A 292 -9.13 14.61 57.25
C THR A 292 -9.34 13.47 58.25
N GLY A 293 -8.55 12.40 58.17
CA GLY A 293 -8.57 11.32 59.16
C GLY A 293 -8.20 11.81 60.56
N LEU A 294 -7.19 12.67 60.67
CA LEU A 294 -6.78 13.28 61.93
C LEU A 294 -7.89 14.17 62.51
N MET A 295 -8.48 15.05 61.70
CA MET A 295 -9.64 15.86 62.11
C MET A 295 -10.78 14.98 62.60
N SER A 296 -11.10 13.88 61.91
CA SER A 296 -12.13 12.94 62.35
C SER A 296 -11.81 12.30 63.70
N THR A 297 -10.53 12.02 64.01
CA THR A 297 -10.12 11.54 65.34
C THR A 297 -10.23 12.61 66.43
N TYR A 298 -9.99 13.88 66.10
CA TYR A 298 -10.21 15.00 67.03
C TYR A 298 -11.70 15.26 67.26
N GLU A 299 -12.52 15.26 66.22
CA GLU A 299 -13.98 15.39 66.31
C GLU A 299 -14.60 14.23 67.11
N SER A 300 -14.11 13.00 66.92
CA SER A 300 -14.54 11.83 67.69
C SER A 300 -14.14 11.93 69.17
N ARG A 301 -13.04 12.63 69.47
CA ARG A 301 -12.55 12.86 70.84
C ARG A 301 -13.20 14.08 71.51
N GLU A 302 -13.70 15.05 70.74
CA GLU A 302 -14.56 16.13 71.22
C GLU A 302 -16.01 15.66 71.47
N GLY A 303 -16.47 14.61 70.79
CA GLY A 303 -17.79 13.99 70.99
C GLY A 303 -18.04 13.37 72.38
N ASP A 304 -16.98 13.06 73.14
CA ASP A 304 -17.07 12.42 74.47
C ASP A 304 -17.06 13.41 75.66
N ASN A 305 -16.90 14.72 75.42
CA ASN A 305 -17.01 15.74 76.48
C ASN A 305 -18.30 16.54 76.33
N LYS A 306 -19.39 16.02 76.88
CA LYS A 306 -20.66 16.75 77.03
C LYS A 306 -20.81 17.28 78.46
N ALA A 307 -20.68 18.59 78.63
CA ALA A 307 -21.46 19.43 79.55
C ALA A 307 -21.03 20.91 79.48
N PRO A 308 -21.85 21.87 79.90
CA PRO A 308 -23.30 21.99 79.71
C PRO A 308 -23.66 23.32 79.01
N THR A 309 -24.91 23.38 78.55
CA THR A 309 -25.61 24.58 78.10
C THR A 309 -25.53 25.72 79.10
N GLY A 310 -25.10 26.90 78.63
CA GLY A 310 -25.24 28.18 79.32
C GLY A 310 -25.56 29.25 78.29
N GLU A 311 -26.79 29.76 78.34
CA GLU A 311 -27.21 30.97 77.63
C GLU A 311 -26.33 32.15 78.03
N VAL A 312 -25.72 32.85 77.07
CA VAL A 312 -25.37 34.26 77.22
C VAL A 312 -25.60 34.96 75.89
N ASN A 313 -26.69 35.73 75.84
CA ASN A 313 -26.84 36.82 74.90
C ASN A 313 -25.76 37.88 75.13
N SER A 314 -25.36 38.53 74.03
CA SER A 314 -24.64 39.80 73.98
C SER A 314 -23.12 39.76 74.18
N ALA A 315 -22.41 39.48 73.09
CA ALA A 315 -21.26 40.25 72.59
C ALA A 315 -20.75 39.57 71.31
N GLU A 316 -20.69 40.28 70.18
CA GLU A 316 -19.93 39.82 69.01
C GLU A 316 -18.44 39.74 69.41
N GLY A 317 -18.01 38.59 69.92
CA GLY A 317 -16.62 38.34 70.30
C GLY A 317 -15.70 38.29 69.08
N PRO A 318 -14.39 38.57 69.25
CA PRO A 318 -13.40 38.57 68.17
C PRO A 318 -13.37 37.25 67.37
N THR A 319 -13.81 36.14 67.96
CA THR A 319 -13.96 34.82 67.33
C THR A 319 -15.02 34.79 66.23
N VAL A 320 -16.18 35.45 66.42
CA VAL A 320 -17.25 35.50 65.41
C VAL A 320 -16.86 36.42 64.24
N GLN A 321 -16.14 37.51 64.52
CA GLN A 321 -15.56 38.37 63.48
C GLN A 321 -14.46 37.63 62.70
N ALA A 322 -13.60 36.86 63.37
CA ALA A 322 -12.57 36.05 62.72
C ALA A 322 -13.16 34.94 61.82
N LEU A 323 -14.27 34.33 62.23
CA LEU A 323 -14.99 33.36 61.39
C LEU A 323 -15.65 34.04 60.19
N ARG A 324 -16.25 35.22 60.35
CA ARG A 324 -16.82 36.00 59.23
C ARG A 324 -15.75 36.43 58.23
N THR A 325 -14.57 36.85 58.68
CA THR A 325 -13.47 37.20 57.77
C THR A 325 -12.94 35.96 57.06
N GLN A 326 -12.80 34.82 57.73
CA GLN A 326 -12.43 33.56 57.07
C GLN A 326 -13.45 33.14 56.02
N ILE A 327 -14.75 33.15 56.33
CA ILE A 327 -15.82 32.83 55.37
C ILE A 327 -15.75 33.77 54.17
N LYS A 328 -15.59 35.07 54.39
CA LYS A 328 -15.45 36.05 53.31
C LYS A 328 -14.22 35.78 52.43
N THR A 329 -13.08 35.46 53.03
CA THR A 329 -11.88 35.09 52.26
C THR A 329 -12.03 33.77 51.52
N ALA A 330 -12.82 32.82 52.03
CA ALA A 330 -13.13 31.57 51.33
C ALA A 330 -14.10 31.81 50.17
N GLU A 331 -15.09 32.68 50.35
CA GLU A 331 -16.01 33.12 49.28
C GLU A 331 -15.27 33.83 48.15
N ASP A 332 -14.34 34.74 48.47
CA ASP A 332 -13.56 35.46 47.48
C ASP A 332 -12.58 34.51 46.73
N ARG A 333 -12.00 33.53 47.43
CA ARG A 333 -11.21 32.46 46.78
C ARG A 333 -12.07 31.59 45.87
N ASN A 334 -13.27 31.19 46.30
CA ASN A 334 -14.20 30.42 45.46
C ASN A 334 -14.63 31.20 44.23
N LYS A 335 -14.82 32.52 44.33
CA LYS A 335 -15.08 33.39 43.17
C LYS A 335 -13.90 33.45 42.21
N SER A 336 -12.66 33.52 42.71
CA SER A 336 -11.46 33.47 41.86
C SER A 336 -11.35 32.13 41.13
N ILE A 337 -11.50 31.02 41.85
CA ILE A 337 -11.42 29.66 41.29
C ILE A 337 -12.52 29.42 40.25
N THR A 338 -13.73 29.91 40.48
CA THR A 338 -14.83 29.79 39.50
C THR A 338 -14.56 30.61 38.25
N SER A 339 -13.98 31.82 38.37
CA SER A 339 -13.55 32.61 37.22
C SER A 339 -12.44 31.92 36.42
N GLU A 340 -11.44 31.36 37.09
CA GLU A 340 -10.34 30.63 36.44
C GLU A 340 -10.86 29.38 35.72
N LEU A 341 -11.79 28.64 36.33
CA LEU A 341 -12.43 27.48 35.70
C LEU A 341 -13.22 27.85 34.45
N GLU A 342 -13.91 28.99 34.45
CA GLU A 342 -14.65 29.48 33.28
C GLU A 342 -13.70 29.82 32.13
N GLU A 343 -12.56 30.48 32.42
CA GLU A 343 -11.52 30.77 31.43
C GLU A 343 -10.87 29.49 30.86
N GLU A 344 -10.56 28.52 31.72
CA GLU A 344 -10.00 27.23 31.31
C GLU A 344 -10.98 26.49 30.40
N ARG A 345 -12.28 26.58 30.70
CA ARG A 345 -13.36 25.97 29.92
C ARG A 345 -13.54 26.63 28.57
N GLU A 346 -13.41 27.95 28.49
CA GLU A 346 -13.42 28.69 27.22
C GLU A 346 -12.19 28.36 26.36
N LYS A 347 -11.00 28.29 26.98
CA LYS A 347 -9.76 27.85 26.31
C LYS A 347 -9.92 26.43 25.77
N LEU A 348 -10.45 25.50 26.55
CA LEU A 348 -10.73 24.13 26.12
C LEU A 348 -11.71 24.10 24.94
N GLY A 349 -12.78 24.89 24.99
CA GLY A 349 -13.72 25.07 23.87
C GLY A 349 -13.01 25.51 22.59
N SER A 350 -12.17 26.54 22.68
CA SER A 350 -11.40 27.05 21.53
C SER A 350 -10.44 26.00 20.94
N VAL A 351 -9.83 25.17 21.78
CA VAL A 351 -8.93 24.08 21.35
C VAL A 351 -9.73 22.97 20.67
N THR A 352 -10.89 22.59 21.22
CA THR A 352 -11.76 21.60 20.58
C THR A 352 -12.22 22.06 19.19
N ASP A 353 -12.60 23.33 19.03
CA ASP A 353 -12.99 23.89 17.73
C ASP A 353 -11.85 23.88 16.71
N LYS A 354 -10.63 24.23 17.15
CA LYS A 354 -9.43 24.13 16.31
C LYS A 354 -9.18 22.68 15.89
N PHE A 355 -9.36 21.73 16.81
CA PHE A 355 -9.20 20.30 16.53
C PHE A 355 -10.24 19.81 15.51
N TYR A 356 -11.50 20.24 15.62
CA TYR A 356 -12.53 19.93 14.63
C TYR A 356 -12.21 20.51 13.25
N LYS A 357 -11.76 21.78 13.18
CA LYS A 357 -11.34 22.40 11.91
C LYS A 357 -10.17 21.67 11.29
N LEU A 358 -9.16 21.30 12.09
CA LEU A 358 -7.99 20.57 11.61
C LEU A 358 -8.35 19.16 11.14
N LYS A 359 -9.24 18.46 11.87
CA LYS A 359 -9.74 17.15 11.45
C LYS A 359 -10.48 17.21 10.12
N LYS A 360 -11.33 18.22 9.92
CA LYS A 360 -12.05 18.44 8.66
C LYS A 360 -11.12 18.76 7.50
N GLU A 361 -10.09 19.56 7.74
CA GLU A 361 -9.07 19.85 6.73
C GLU A 361 -8.23 18.62 6.39
N MET A 362 -7.86 17.80 7.38
CA MET A 362 -7.17 16.52 7.16
C MET A 362 -8.00 15.55 6.33
N GLU A 363 -9.31 15.49 6.54
CA GLU A 363 -10.24 14.69 5.74
C GLU A 363 -10.29 15.20 4.30
N ARG A 364 -10.46 16.52 4.10
CA ARG A 364 -10.44 17.15 2.78
C ARG A 364 -9.15 16.89 2.01
N GLN A 365 -8.00 16.90 2.69
CA GLN A 365 -6.70 16.61 2.09
C GLN A 365 -6.56 15.14 1.71
N ARG A 366 -7.11 14.21 2.49
CA ARG A 366 -7.15 12.78 2.12
C ARG A 366 -8.00 12.55 0.88
N ASP A 367 -9.19 13.14 0.81
CA ASP A 367 -10.07 13.01 -0.37
C ASP A 367 -9.42 13.57 -1.65
N LEU A 368 -8.69 14.69 -1.51
CA LEU A 368 -7.94 15.26 -2.63
C LEU A 368 -6.79 14.37 -3.08
N LYS A 369 -6.07 13.78 -2.12
CA LYS A 369 -4.99 12.85 -2.38
C LYS A 369 -5.52 11.60 -3.10
N GLU A 370 -6.59 11.00 -2.61
CA GLU A 370 -7.22 9.83 -3.23
C GLU A 370 -7.66 10.13 -4.68
N LYS A 371 -8.31 11.28 -4.92
CA LYS A 371 -8.67 11.72 -6.28
C LYS A 371 -7.45 11.99 -7.18
N ALA A 372 -6.32 12.37 -6.61
CA ALA A 372 -5.08 12.56 -7.36
C ALA A 372 -4.44 11.22 -7.72
N GLU A 373 -4.41 10.27 -6.77
CA GLU A 373 -3.95 8.89 -6.99
C GLU A 373 -4.80 8.19 -8.05
N GLU A 374 -6.13 8.25 -7.97
CA GLU A 374 -7.01 7.68 -9.00
C GLU A 374 -6.76 8.26 -10.40
N ARG A 375 -6.46 9.56 -10.51
CA ARG A 375 -6.11 10.18 -11.79
C ARG A 375 -4.75 9.70 -12.28
N ALA A 376 -3.78 9.53 -11.39
CA ALA A 376 -2.47 9.01 -11.71
C ALA A 376 -2.57 7.56 -12.23
N ASP A 377 -3.33 6.70 -11.55
CA ASP A 377 -3.56 5.31 -11.95
C ASP A 377 -4.22 5.22 -13.33
N LYS A 378 -5.27 6.03 -13.56
CA LYS A 378 -5.93 6.11 -14.87
C LYS A 378 -4.97 6.58 -15.96
N ALA A 379 -4.12 7.57 -15.66
CA ALA A 379 -3.11 8.05 -16.59
C ALA A 379 -2.04 6.98 -16.88
N GLU A 380 -1.58 6.24 -15.87
CA GLU A 380 -0.63 5.15 -16.03
C GLU A 380 -1.19 4.02 -16.90
N ILE A 381 -2.44 3.60 -16.64
CA ILE A 381 -3.12 2.60 -17.47
C ILE A 381 -3.26 3.08 -18.92
N MET A 382 -3.60 4.36 -19.13
CA MET A 382 -3.73 4.92 -20.47
C MET A 382 -2.36 5.00 -21.17
N MET A 383 -1.31 5.44 -20.49
CA MET A 383 0.06 5.44 -21.03
C MET A 383 0.56 4.02 -21.34
N GLY A 384 0.28 3.04 -20.48
CA GLY A 384 0.61 1.63 -20.72
C GLY A 384 -0.10 1.03 -21.93
N LYS A 385 -1.28 1.55 -22.29
CA LYS A 385 -2.00 1.22 -23.53
C LYS A 385 -1.51 2.02 -24.76
N GLY A 386 -0.53 2.89 -24.59
CA GLY A 386 0.02 3.74 -25.65
C GLY A 386 -0.78 5.01 -25.92
N ALA A 387 -1.62 5.46 -24.98
CA ALA A 387 -2.24 6.79 -25.08
C ALA A 387 -1.17 7.87 -24.95
N TYR A 388 -1.28 8.90 -25.78
CA TYR A 388 -0.32 9.98 -25.86
C TYR A 388 -1.06 11.32 -25.89
N ASN A 389 -0.37 12.38 -25.49
CA ASN A 389 -0.91 13.73 -25.59
C ASN A 389 -0.69 14.26 -27.02
N SER A 390 -1.77 14.51 -27.77
CA SER A 390 -1.72 15.01 -29.15
C SER A 390 -1.12 16.41 -29.31
N GLU A 391 -1.14 17.23 -28.26
CA GLU A 391 -0.55 18.58 -28.26
C GLU A 391 0.97 18.54 -28.12
N LYS A 392 1.49 17.59 -27.33
CA LYS A 392 2.93 17.45 -27.05
C LYS A 392 3.62 16.43 -27.95
N THR A 393 2.89 15.44 -28.43
CA THR A 393 3.45 14.27 -29.10
C THR A 393 2.67 13.99 -30.37
N ARG A 394 3.34 14.09 -31.52
CA ARG A 394 2.80 13.70 -32.81
C ARG A 394 3.36 12.33 -33.19
N ILE A 395 2.49 11.35 -33.37
CA ILE A 395 2.87 10.03 -33.87
C ILE A 395 2.99 10.10 -35.40
N LEU A 396 4.13 9.67 -35.92
CA LEU A 396 4.39 9.54 -37.35
C LEU A 396 4.65 8.07 -37.65
N HIS A 397 4.11 7.57 -38.76
CA HIS A 397 4.48 6.29 -39.33
C HIS A 397 4.80 6.46 -40.80
N LEU A 398 5.58 5.55 -41.36
CA LEU A 398 5.85 5.53 -42.79
C LEU A 398 4.52 5.28 -43.53
N SER A 399 4.22 6.07 -44.56
CA SER A 399 3.04 5.85 -45.42
C SER A 399 3.08 4.50 -46.12
N LYS A 400 4.30 3.98 -46.35
CA LYS A 400 4.55 2.60 -46.78
C LYS A 400 5.18 1.84 -45.62
N ASN A 401 4.34 1.27 -44.78
CA ASN A 401 4.74 0.42 -43.65
C ASN A 401 4.58 -1.05 -44.05
N PRO A 402 5.54 -1.95 -43.72
CA PRO A 402 5.39 -3.41 -43.90
C PRO A 402 4.04 -3.98 -43.44
N LEU A 403 3.46 -3.46 -42.35
CA LEU A 403 2.12 -3.84 -41.90
C LEU A 403 1.04 -3.43 -42.89
N GLN A 404 1.11 -2.22 -43.44
CA GLN A 404 0.15 -1.72 -44.42
C GLN A 404 0.25 -2.47 -45.75
N GLU A 405 1.46 -2.86 -46.16
CA GLU A 405 1.67 -3.74 -47.31
C GLU A 405 1.12 -5.14 -47.08
N ALA A 406 1.32 -5.72 -45.89
CA ALA A 406 0.76 -7.02 -45.54
C ALA A 406 -0.77 -6.99 -45.53
N ILE A 407 -1.37 -5.94 -44.97
CA ILE A 407 -2.81 -5.70 -44.98
C ILE A 407 -3.32 -5.56 -46.42
N ALA A 408 -2.66 -4.74 -47.25
CA ALA A 408 -3.05 -4.55 -48.65
C ALA A 408 -2.96 -5.85 -49.46
N LYS A 409 -1.90 -6.66 -49.27
CA LYS A 409 -1.77 -7.99 -49.89
C LYS A 409 -2.88 -8.93 -49.45
N LYS A 410 -3.23 -8.94 -48.16
CA LYS A 410 -4.33 -9.75 -47.63
C LYS A 410 -5.68 -9.34 -48.24
N TYR A 411 -5.95 -8.04 -48.35
CA TYR A 411 -7.19 -7.59 -49.00
C TYR A 411 -7.21 -7.91 -50.49
N LYS A 412 -6.09 -7.75 -51.19
CA LYS A 412 -5.99 -8.08 -52.61
C LYS A 412 -6.23 -9.56 -52.88
N THR A 413 -5.59 -10.44 -52.12
CA THR A 413 -5.82 -11.90 -52.22
C THR A 413 -7.25 -12.28 -51.88
N MET A 414 -7.84 -11.68 -50.85
CA MET A 414 -9.25 -11.91 -50.50
C MET A 414 -10.22 -11.44 -51.61
N LEU A 415 -9.91 -10.32 -52.27
CA LEU A 415 -10.70 -9.84 -53.41
C LEU A 415 -10.56 -10.76 -54.62
N GLU A 416 -9.34 -11.19 -54.96
CA GLU A 416 -9.11 -12.15 -56.05
C GLU A 416 -9.81 -13.49 -55.79
N GLU A 417 -9.81 -13.99 -54.55
CA GLU A 417 -10.55 -15.18 -54.16
C GLU A 417 -12.07 -15.00 -54.30
N LEU A 418 -12.61 -13.85 -53.88
CA LEU A 418 -14.03 -13.53 -54.01
C LEU A 418 -14.48 -13.36 -55.46
N GLU A 419 -13.65 -12.71 -56.28
CA GLU A 419 -13.89 -12.56 -57.71
C GLU A 419 -13.85 -13.91 -58.43
N GLY A 420 -12.87 -14.76 -58.10
CA GLY A 420 -12.78 -16.12 -58.64
C GLY A 420 -13.96 -17.01 -58.22
N GLU A 421 -14.42 -16.91 -56.97
CA GLU A 421 -15.60 -17.63 -56.51
C GLU A 421 -16.89 -17.10 -57.17
N LYS A 422 -17.00 -15.78 -57.35
CA LYS A 422 -18.11 -15.17 -58.08
C LYS A 422 -18.16 -15.67 -59.52
N GLU A 423 -17.03 -15.67 -60.23
CA GLU A 423 -16.94 -16.17 -61.61
C GLU A 423 -17.29 -17.67 -61.67
N ARG A 424 -16.78 -18.47 -60.73
CA ARG A 424 -17.12 -19.90 -60.62
C ARG A 424 -18.62 -20.11 -60.41
N LEU A 425 -19.23 -19.35 -59.51
CA LEU A 425 -20.67 -19.43 -59.24
C LEU A 425 -21.49 -18.93 -60.43
N GLU A 426 -21.05 -17.90 -61.14
CA GLU A 426 -21.69 -17.43 -62.37
C GLU A 426 -21.62 -18.48 -63.48
N ALA A 427 -20.50 -19.20 -63.62
CA ALA A 427 -20.36 -20.32 -64.55
C ALA A 427 -21.23 -21.53 -64.15
N GLU A 428 -21.29 -21.88 -62.86
CA GLU A 428 -22.18 -22.93 -62.32
C GLU A 428 -23.66 -22.58 -62.56
N ILE A 429 -24.05 -21.32 -62.33
CA ILE A 429 -25.41 -20.84 -62.59
C ILE A 429 -25.71 -20.84 -64.10
N ALA A 430 -24.75 -20.48 -64.95
CA ALA A 430 -24.93 -20.51 -66.41
C ALA A 430 -25.08 -21.94 -66.93
N THR A 431 -24.32 -22.90 -66.39
CA THR A 431 -24.46 -24.33 -66.71
C THR A 431 -25.78 -24.89 -66.18
N MET A 432 -26.18 -24.57 -64.94
CA MET A 432 -27.50 -24.95 -64.41
C MET A 432 -28.66 -24.33 -65.21
N ARG A 433 -28.55 -23.07 -65.64
CA ARG A 433 -29.57 -22.40 -66.47
C ARG A 433 -29.66 -22.97 -67.87
N SER A 434 -28.55 -23.40 -68.45
CA SER A 434 -28.54 -24.07 -69.76
C SER A 434 -29.02 -25.53 -69.67
N SER A 435 -28.73 -26.25 -68.58
CA SER A 435 -29.24 -27.59 -68.32
C SER A 435 -30.72 -27.60 -67.85
N SER A 436 -31.22 -26.50 -67.28
CA SER A 436 -32.62 -26.35 -66.85
C SER A 436 -33.60 -26.07 -68.01
N ARG A 437 -33.11 -25.91 -69.25
CA ARG A 437 -33.97 -25.74 -70.43
C ARG A 437 -34.48 -27.05 -71.04
N ALA A 438 -34.17 -28.21 -70.43
CA ALA A 438 -34.73 -29.51 -70.77
C ALA A 438 -35.40 -30.17 -69.55
N SER A 439 -36.74 -30.31 -69.63
CA SER A 439 -37.63 -31.25 -68.91
C SER A 439 -37.78 -31.22 -67.37
N THR A 440 -38.93 -30.69 -66.90
CA THR A 440 -39.94 -31.25 -65.93
C THR A 440 -39.56 -31.70 -64.48
N PRO A 441 -40.54 -31.81 -63.53
CA PRO A 441 -40.43 -31.28 -62.14
C PRO A 441 -40.31 -32.31 -60.98
N LEU A 442 -39.70 -31.86 -59.84
CA LEU A 442 -39.80 -32.26 -58.39
C LEU A 442 -39.81 -33.78 -57.99
N PRO A 443 -39.55 -34.24 -56.72
CA PRO A 443 -39.02 -33.58 -55.50
C PRO A 443 -38.02 -34.42 -54.59
N THR A 444 -37.44 -33.77 -53.56
CA THR A 444 -36.93 -34.31 -52.26
C THR A 444 -35.47 -34.88 -52.14
N PRO A 445 -34.92 -35.15 -50.92
CA PRO A 445 -33.80 -34.39 -50.35
C PRO A 445 -32.67 -35.26 -49.72
N SER A 446 -31.39 -35.08 -50.06
CA SER A 446 -30.35 -35.80 -49.28
C SER A 446 -28.96 -35.18 -49.31
N LYS A 447 -28.53 -34.84 -48.09
CA LYS A 447 -27.23 -35.13 -47.47
C LYS A 447 -25.94 -34.57 -48.09
N THR A 448 -25.57 -33.37 -47.59
CA THR A 448 -24.30 -33.06 -46.88
C THR A 448 -22.94 -33.22 -47.64
N PRO A 449 -21.78 -32.80 -47.09
CA PRO A 449 -21.20 -31.49 -47.44
C PRO A 449 -19.68 -31.57 -47.67
N SER A 450 -19.07 -30.93 -48.67
CA SER A 450 -17.61 -30.75 -48.58
C SER A 450 -17.03 -29.69 -49.50
N LYS A 451 -16.13 -28.91 -48.88
CA LYS A 451 -15.09 -28.05 -49.46
C LYS A 451 -15.47 -26.58 -49.68
N VAL A 452 -15.63 -25.86 -48.57
CA VAL A 452 -15.30 -24.43 -48.51
C VAL A 452 -14.49 -24.13 -47.25
N SER A 453 -13.38 -23.42 -47.44
CA SER A 453 -12.59 -22.64 -46.47
C SER A 453 -11.72 -23.36 -45.42
N LYS A 454 -10.42 -23.48 -45.71
CA LYS A 454 -9.36 -23.73 -44.71
C LYS A 454 -9.12 -22.52 -43.77
N SER A 455 -9.68 -21.36 -44.06
CA SER A 455 -9.55 -20.11 -43.27
C SER A 455 -10.68 -19.85 -42.26
N SER A 456 -11.84 -20.51 -42.40
CA SER A 456 -12.93 -20.44 -41.41
C SER A 456 -12.70 -21.35 -40.20
N ILE A 457 -11.92 -22.42 -40.40
CA ILE A 457 -11.64 -23.44 -39.39
C ILE A 457 -10.84 -22.85 -38.20
N ASP A 458 -10.01 -21.83 -38.42
CA ASP A 458 -9.20 -21.25 -37.34
C ASP A 458 -9.95 -20.25 -36.47
N TYR A 459 -10.89 -19.46 -37.02
CA TYR A 459 -11.71 -18.56 -36.21
C TYR A 459 -12.73 -19.32 -35.36
N GLU A 460 -13.33 -20.37 -35.91
CA GLU A 460 -14.28 -21.19 -35.14
C GLU A 460 -13.56 -22.01 -34.07
N LYS A 461 -12.39 -22.59 -34.36
CA LYS A 461 -11.55 -23.25 -33.35
C LYS A 461 -11.01 -22.28 -32.32
N MET A 462 -10.61 -21.06 -32.70
CA MET A 462 -10.17 -20.03 -31.77
C MET A 462 -11.31 -19.58 -30.86
N ASN A 463 -12.50 -19.35 -31.42
CA ASN A 463 -13.70 -19.03 -30.63
C ASN A 463 -14.12 -20.21 -29.73
N GLN A 464 -14.00 -21.45 -30.19
CA GLN A 464 -14.22 -22.63 -29.35
C GLN A 464 -13.20 -22.72 -28.22
N ARG A 465 -11.90 -22.51 -28.49
CA ARG A 465 -10.84 -22.46 -27.47
C ARG A 465 -11.07 -21.33 -26.47
N LEU A 466 -11.50 -20.16 -26.93
CA LEU A 466 -11.83 -19.02 -26.08
C LEU A 466 -13.06 -19.32 -25.20
N LYS A 467 -14.12 -19.90 -25.78
CA LYS A 467 -15.30 -20.35 -25.03
C LYS A 467 -14.94 -21.40 -23.98
N MET A 468 -14.11 -22.39 -24.35
CA MET A 468 -13.64 -23.43 -23.42
C MET A 468 -12.75 -22.85 -22.31
N GLY A 469 -11.89 -21.90 -22.65
CA GLY A 469 -11.07 -21.16 -21.67
C GLY A 469 -11.92 -20.37 -20.69
N PHE A 470 -12.91 -19.63 -21.19
CA PHE A 470 -13.85 -18.88 -20.34
C PHE A 470 -14.74 -19.78 -19.49
N GLN A 471 -15.23 -20.90 -20.05
CA GLN A 471 -15.98 -21.91 -19.30
C GLN A 471 -15.14 -22.52 -18.19
N LYS A 472 -13.89 -22.90 -18.48
CA LYS A 472 -12.96 -23.44 -17.48
C LYS A 472 -12.67 -22.43 -16.38
N GLN A 473 -12.41 -21.17 -16.73
CA GLN A 473 -12.14 -20.11 -15.76
C GLN A 473 -13.37 -19.79 -14.91
N THR A 474 -14.55 -19.75 -15.53
CA THR A 474 -15.82 -19.52 -14.84
C THR A 474 -16.16 -20.69 -13.91
N ALA A 475 -15.91 -21.93 -14.34
CA ALA A 475 -16.10 -23.10 -13.50
C ALA A 475 -15.17 -23.09 -12.28
N LEU A 476 -13.89 -22.77 -12.49
CA LEU A 476 -12.90 -22.64 -11.41
C LEU A 476 -13.28 -21.52 -10.43
N TYR A 477 -13.74 -20.38 -10.93
CA TYR A 477 -14.25 -19.29 -10.09
C TYR A 477 -15.47 -19.72 -9.26
N ARG A 478 -16.46 -20.37 -9.89
CA ARG A 478 -17.64 -20.89 -9.18
C ARG A 478 -17.28 -21.92 -8.13
N GLU A 479 -16.32 -22.80 -8.43
CA GLU A 479 -15.83 -23.80 -7.48
C GLU A 479 -15.14 -23.13 -6.29
N ALA A 480 -14.27 -22.14 -6.54
CA ALA A 480 -13.61 -21.38 -5.49
C ALA A 480 -14.64 -20.66 -4.60
N VAL A 481 -15.62 -19.97 -5.18
CA VAL A 481 -16.71 -19.30 -4.43
C VAL A 481 -17.52 -20.31 -3.63
N TYR A 482 -17.85 -21.46 -4.20
CA TYR A 482 -18.59 -22.52 -3.51
C TYR A 482 -17.82 -23.07 -2.31
N LYS A 483 -16.51 -23.31 -2.45
CA LYS A 483 -15.68 -23.80 -1.36
C LYS A 483 -15.41 -22.77 -0.27
N LEU A 484 -15.32 -21.49 -0.62
CA LEU A 484 -15.01 -20.42 0.33
C LEU A 484 -16.24 -19.88 1.07
N THR A 485 -17.36 -19.72 0.36
CA THR A 485 -18.57 -19.09 0.91
C THR A 485 -19.66 -20.10 1.26
N GLY A 486 -19.54 -21.33 0.75
CA GLY A 486 -20.58 -22.35 0.88
C GLY A 486 -21.76 -22.17 -0.08
N TYR A 487 -21.73 -21.19 -0.98
CA TYR A 487 -22.82 -20.95 -1.94
C TYR A 487 -22.46 -21.31 -3.37
N LYS A 488 -23.29 -22.14 -3.99
CA LYS A 488 -23.24 -22.44 -5.41
C LYS A 488 -23.99 -21.35 -6.17
N VAL A 489 -23.25 -20.58 -6.98
CA VAL A 489 -23.76 -19.44 -7.74
C VAL A 489 -24.00 -19.83 -9.19
N ASP A 490 -25.25 -19.78 -9.63
CA ASP A 490 -25.66 -20.04 -11.01
C ASP A 490 -26.46 -18.87 -11.58
N ILE A 491 -26.15 -18.46 -12.81
CA ILE A 491 -26.90 -17.43 -13.53
C ILE A 491 -27.95 -18.13 -14.39
N VAL A 492 -29.22 -17.80 -14.18
CA VAL A 492 -30.34 -18.37 -14.93
C VAL A 492 -30.31 -17.80 -16.36
N PRO A 493 -30.19 -18.65 -17.40
CA PRO A 493 -30.21 -18.18 -18.78
C PRO A 493 -31.56 -17.51 -19.09
N ASN A 494 -31.53 -16.46 -19.91
CA ASN A 494 -32.68 -15.64 -20.35
C ASN A 494 -33.20 -14.59 -19.35
N THR A 495 -33.16 -14.84 -18.04
CA THR A 495 -33.57 -13.83 -17.05
C THR A 495 -32.41 -13.05 -16.46
N GLY A 496 -31.20 -13.62 -16.47
CA GLY A 496 -30.03 -13.00 -15.83
C GLY A 496 -30.08 -13.04 -14.30
N ASN A 497 -31.07 -13.72 -13.73
CA ASN A 497 -31.22 -13.85 -12.28
C ASN A 497 -30.12 -14.74 -11.69
N ILE A 498 -29.67 -14.41 -10.49
CA ILE A 498 -28.65 -15.15 -9.76
C ILE A 498 -29.33 -16.15 -8.83
N LYS A 499 -29.16 -17.43 -9.10
CA LYS A 499 -29.59 -18.55 -8.26
C LYS A 499 -28.46 -18.94 -7.31
N LEU A 500 -28.72 -18.86 -6.02
CA LEU A 500 -27.81 -19.27 -4.96
C LEU A 500 -28.35 -20.52 -4.28
N ARG A 501 -27.53 -21.57 -4.20
CA ARG A 501 -27.83 -22.77 -3.40
C ARG A 501 -26.77 -22.93 -2.31
N SER A 502 -27.20 -23.05 -1.06
CA SER A 502 -26.29 -23.32 0.06
C SER A 502 -25.78 -24.76 -0.01
N MET A 503 -24.53 -24.97 0.41
CA MET A 503 -23.93 -26.30 0.59
C MET A 503 -24.60 -27.11 1.71
N TYR A 504 -25.26 -26.43 2.65
CA TYR A 504 -25.97 -27.00 3.79
C TYR A 504 -27.49 -27.04 3.57
N ALA A 505 -27.94 -26.92 2.31
CA ALA A 505 -29.36 -26.99 1.97
C ALA A 505 -29.91 -28.42 2.17
N GLU A 506 -31.04 -28.54 2.86
CA GLU A 506 -31.65 -29.84 3.18
C GLU A 506 -32.31 -30.50 1.96
N LYS A 507 -32.94 -29.70 1.08
CA LYS A 507 -33.60 -30.21 -0.14
C LYS A 507 -32.87 -29.72 -1.39
N GLU A 508 -32.83 -30.56 -2.43
CA GLU A 508 -32.28 -30.19 -3.74
C GLU A 508 -33.03 -29.00 -4.39
N GLY A 509 -34.27 -28.76 -3.97
CA GLY A 509 -35.09 -27.63 -4.40
C GLY A 509 -34.77 -26.31 -3.71
N ASP A 510 -33.98 -26.30 -2.64
CA ASP A 510 -33.77 -25.10 -1.83
C ASP A 510 -32.74 -24.18 -2.50
N HIS A 511 -33.21 -23.00 -2.91
CA HIS A 511 -32.38 -21.98 -3.53
C HIS A 511 -32.97 -20.59 -3.30
N LEU A 512 -32.08 -19.62 -3.18
CA LEU A 512 -32.42 -18.20 -3.20
C LEU A 512 -32.24 -17.67 -4.63
N LEU A 513 -33.12 -16.76 -5.05
CA LEU A 513 -33.06 -16.17 -6.37
C LEU A 513 -32.97 -14.65 -6.23
N PHE A 514 -31.94 -14.04 -6.79
CA PHE A 514 -31.74 -12.60 -6.79
C PHE A 514 -31.89 -12.03 -8.19
N THR A 515 -32.57 -10.90 -8.31
CA THR A 515 -32.66 -10.12 -9.55
C THR A 515 -31.84 -8.85 -9.42
N ASN A 516 -31.24 -8.40 -10.53
CA ASN A 516 -30.53 -7.13 -10.58
C ASN A 516 -31.54 -6.03 -10.92
N THR A 517 -31.74 -5.07 -10.01
CA THR A 517 -32.69 -3.97 -10.19
C THR A 517 -32.05 -2.71 -10.76
N SER A 518 -30.80 -2.77 -11.22
CA SER A 518 -30.05 -1.61 -11.69
C SER A 518 -30.58 -1.08 -13.04
N THR A 519 -31.35 0.00 -12.98
CA THR A 519 -31.70 0.87 -14.12
C THR A 519 -30.82 2.12 -14.22
N SER A 520 -29.77 2.25 -13.39
CA SER A 520 -28.88 3.42 -13.38
C SER A 520 -27.46 3.01 -13.02
N SER A 521 -26.49 3.55 -13.76
CA SER A 521 -25.11 3.06 -13.93
C SER A 521 -24.24 2.98 -12.66
N ASP A 522 -24.69 3.51 -11.52
CA ASP A 522 -23.79 3.81 -10.41
C ASP A 522 -24.10 3.03 -9.11
N ASN A 523 -25.12 2.16 -9.08
CA ASN A 523 -25.30 1.22 -7.97
C ASN A 523 -26.05 -0.05 -8.41
N THR A 524 -25.32 -1.15 -8.58
CA THR A 524 -25.90 -2.49 -8.76
C THR A 524 -26.52 -2.97 -7.44
N CYS A 525 -27.85 -2.90 -7.33
CA CYS A 525 -28.60 -3.44 -6.21
C CYS A 525 -29.21 -4.79 -6.61
N TYR A 526 -29.14 -5.78 -5.71
CA TYR A 526 -29.75 -7.09 -5.89
C TYR A 526 -30.94 -7.25 -4.96
N GLU A 527 -32.11 -7.57 -5.52
CA GLU A 527 -33.33 -7.81 -4.76
C GLU A 527 -33.63 -9.32 -4.70
N LEU A 528 -34.00 -9.81 -3.51
CA LEU A 528 -34.36 -11.20 -3.30
C LEU A 528 -35.79 -11.45 -3.82
N LEU A 529 -35.92 -12.41 -4.74
CA LEU A 529 -37.21 -12.88 -5.23
C LEU A 529 -37.80 -13.90 -4.26
N GLU A 530 -39.13 -13.87 -4.16
CA GLU A 530 -39.89 -14.83 -3.35
C GLU A 530 -39.73 -16.25 -3.91
N THR A 531 -39.01 -17.08 -3.17
CA THR A 531 -38.86 -18.52 -3.41
C THR A 531 -39.39 -19.28 -2.18
N GLU A 532 -39.74 -20.55 -2.34
CA GLU A 532 -40.20 -21.38 -1.21
C GLU A 532 -39.15 -21.45 -0.08
N PHE A 533 -37.86 -21.44 -0.45
CA PHE A 533 -36.77 -21.37 0.51
C PHE A 533 -36.63 -19.98 1.16
N ALA A 534 -36.80 -18.89 0.42
CA ALA A 534 -36.84 -17.55 1.01
C ALA A 534 -37.99 -17.37 2.02
N LYS A 535 -39.17 -17.93 1.73
CA LYS A 535 -40.30 -17.97 2.66
C LYS A 535 -39.98 -18.79 3.91
N TRP A 536 -39.28 -19.92 3.74
CA TRP A 536 -38.80 -20.72 4.86
C TRP A 536 -37.80 -19.95 5.72
N CYS A 537 -36.84 -19.23 5.13
CA CYS A 537 -35.90 -18.38 5.86
C CYS A 537 -36.64 -17.27 6.63
N GLN A 538 -37.62 -16.61 6.02
CA GLN A 538 -38.43 -15.59 6.69
C GLN A 538 -39.20 -16.13 7.90
N LYS A 539 -39.63 -17.40 7.85
CA LYS A 539 -40.41 -18.03 8.92
C LYS A 539 -39.53 -18.56 10.06
N ASN A 540 -38.41 -19.20 9.75
CA ASN A 540 -37.57 -19.88 10.74
C ASN A 540 -36.41 -19.01 11.25
N ASP A 541 -36.03 -17.99 10.50
CA ASP A 541 -34.94 -17.07 10.84
C ASP A 541 -35.32 -15.62 10.48
N PRO A 542 -36.20 -14.97 11.26
CA PRO A 542 -36.65 -13.60 11.00
C PRO A 542 -35.51 -12.57 11.12
N GLU A 543 -34.45 -12.89 11.88
CA GLU A 543 -33.26 -12.03 12.01
C GLU A 543 -32.50 -11.95 10.69
N SER A 544 -32.41 -13.06 9.94
CA SER A 544 -31.80 -13.06 8.60
C SER A 544 -32.40 -11.98 7.68
N ILE A 545 -33.73 -11.87 7.62
CA ILE A 545 -34.44 -10.91 6.78
C ILE A 545 -34.19 -9.46 7.22
N HIS A 546 -33.92 -9.21 8.51
CA HIS A 546 -33.56 -7.88 9.00
C HIS A 546 -32.24 -7.37 8.40
N TYR A 547 -31.27 -8.25 8.12
CA TYR A 547 -30.02 -7.86 7.46
C TYR A 547 -30.25 -7.36 6.02
N LEU A 548 -31.25 -7.91 5.33
CA LEU A 548 -31.60 -7.50 3.98
C LEU A 548 -32.46 -6.22 3.98
N THR A 549 -33.42 -6.09 4.89
CA THR A 549 -34.38 -4.97 4.91
C THR A 549 -33.89 -3.76 5.72
N GLY A 550 -33.31 -3.99 6.90
CA GLY A 550 -32.82 -2.93 7.80
C GLY A 550 -31.41 -2.49 7.48
N MET A 551 -30.49 -3.44 7.28
CA MET A 551 -29.06 -3.15 7.06
C MET A 551 -28.66 -3.10 5.57
N LYS A 552 -29.57 -3.46 4.65
CA LYS A 552 -29.34 -3.52 3.19
C LYS A 552 -28.07 -4.30 2.81
N SER A 553 -27.76 -5.35 3.55
CA SER A 553 -26.52 -6.12 3.39
C SER A 553 -26.81 -7.57 3.02
N THR A 554 -26.75 -7.86 1.71
CA THR A 554 -26.83 -9.23 1.18
C THR A 554 -25.74 -10.14 1.73
N PRO A 555 -24.47 -9.71 1.90
CA PRO A 555 -23.44 -10.56 2.50
C PRO A 555 -23.74 -10.95 3.96
N ALA A 556 -24.27 -10.02 4.76
CA ALA A 556 -24.63 -10.32 6.15
C ALA A 556 -25.80 -11.30 6.23
N PHE A 557 -26.81 -11.12 5.37
CA PHE A 557 -27.93 -12.05 5.22
C PHE A 557 -27.47 -13.47 4.87
N LEU A 558 -26.64 -13.62 3.84
CA LEU A 558 -26.15 -14.92 3.40
C LEU A 558 -25.27 -15.60 4.46
N SER A 559 -24.45 -14.83 5.18
CA SER A 559 -23.59 -15.36 6.24
C SER A 559 -24.41 -15.91 7.41
N ASN A 560 -25.47 -15.21 7.81
CA ASN A 560 -26.36 -15.68 8.87
C ASN A 560 -27.08 -16.98 8.46
N ILE A 561 -27.64 -17.03 7.25
CA ILE A 561 -28.27 -18.26 6.73
C ILE A 561 -27.28 -19.43 6.73
N THR A 562 -26.03 -19.20 6.32
CA THR A 562 -25.00 -20.25 6.35
C THR A 562 -24.77 -20.79 7.76
N LEU A 563 -24.66 -19.90 8.76
CA LEU A 563 -24.48 -20.30 10.16
C LEU A 563 -25.70 -21.05 10.70
N SER A 564 -26.91 -20.60 10.36
CA SER A 564 -28.17 -21.20 10.76
C SER A 564 -28.33 -22.62 10.18
N LEU A 565 -28.13 -22.79 8.87
CA LEU A 565 -28.17 -24.11 8.21
C LEU A 565 -27.06 -25.04 8.69
N PHE A 566 -25.83 -24.51 8.88
CA PHE A 566 -24.73 -25.30 9.40
C PHE A 566 -25.01 -25.80 10.82
N SER A 567 -25.57 -24.94 11.68
CA SER A 567 -26.02 -25.30 13.02
C SER A 567 -27.06 -26.44 12.96
N GLN A 568 -28.10 -26.29 12.16
CA GLN A 568 -29.14 -27.30 11.99
C GLN A 568 -28.56 -28.65 11.52
N GLN A 569 -27.61 -28.64 10.58
CA GLN A 569 -26.97 -29.86 10.09
C GLN A 569 -26.01 -30.49 11.12
N THR A 570 -25.38 -29.70 11.99
CA THR A 570 -24.33 -30.17 12.91
C THR A 570 -24.86 -30.57 14.28
N PHE A 571 -25.99 -29.99 14.74
CA PHE A 571 -26.59 -30.28 16.07
C PHE A 571 -27.61 -31.43 16.07
N LEU A 572 -27.83 -32.10 14.94
CA LEU A 572 -28.65 -33.33 14.82
C LEU A 572 -27.83 -34.63 14.98
N GLY A 573 -26.62 -34.54 15.53
CA GLY A 573 -25.73 -35.67 15.85
C GLY A 573 -25.79 -36.07 17.32
#